data_AF-A0A497T6R4-F1
#
_entry.id   AF-A0A497T6R4-F1
#
_cell.length_a   1.000
_cell.length_b   1.000
_cell.length_c   1.000
_cell.angle_alpha   90.00
_cell.angle_beta   90.00
_cell.angle_gamma   90.00
#
_symmetry.space_group_name_H-M   'P 1'
#
loop_
_entity.id
_entity.type
_entity.pdbx_description
1 polymer ?
#
loop_
_entity_poly.entity_id
_entity_poly.type
_entity_poly.pdbx_seq_one_letter_code
_entity_poly.pdbx_strand_id
1 'polypeptide(L)'
;MMLLSRIFGFQRKVRKLRKTWDRLREKSLKKKNPIREMALERLDAIENHLRMLEEQKLSKIDRARISKEVEIDLEEVKALLEMEPEDIRHPAYTQKA
;
A
#
# COMPACT_ATOMS: atom_id res chain seq x y z
N MET A 1 24.64 -17.51 -13.90
CA MET A 1 23.82 -16.32 -14.28
C MET A 1 22.40 -16.28 -13.71
N MET A 2 21.89 -17.25 -12.92
CA MET A 2 20.49 -17.24 -12.44
C MET A 2 20.22 -16.55 -11.08
N LEU A 3 21.24 -16.25 -10.27
CA LEU A 3 21.03 -15.61 -8.96
C LEU A 3 20.78 -14.10 -9.05
N LEU A 4 21.47 -13.41 -9.97
CA LEU A 4 21.33 -11.97 -10.14
C LEU A 4 19.91 -11.61 -10.62
N SER A 5 19.38 -12.29 -11.63
CA SER A 5 18.02 -12.04 -12.14
C SER A 5 16.92 -12.14 -11.08
N ARG A 6 17.07 -13.04 -10.09
CA ARG A 6 16.10 -13.23 -9.01
C ARG A 6 16.15 -12.11 -7.97
N ILE A 7 17.34 -11.62 -7.63
CA ILE A 7 17.54 -10.50 -6.70
C ILE A 7 17.06 -9.19 -7.35
N PHE A 8 17.42 -8.96 -8.61
CA PHE A 8 16.97 -7.81 -9.41
C PHE A 8 15.44 -7.82 -9.60
N GLY A 9 14.83 -9.00 -9.76
CA GLY A 9 13.36 -9.12 -9.88
C GLY A 9 12.62 -8.67 -8.62
N PHE A 10 13.11 -9.05 -7.43
CA PHE A 10 12.51 -8.64 -6.18
C PHE A 10 12.68 -7.14 -5.92
N GLN A 11 13.87 -6.59 -6.09
CA GLN A 11 14.09 -5.15 -5.97
C GLN A 11 13.24 -4.34 -6.95
N ARG A 12 13.06 -4.84 -8.18
CA ARG A 12 12.13 -4.23 -9.15
C ARG A 12 10.69 -4.26 -8.68
N LYS A 13 10.25 -5.36 -8.03
CA LYS A 13 8.91 -5.45 -7.43
C LYS A 13 8.75 -4.41 -6.32
N VAL A 14 9.67 -4.35 -5.36
CA VAL A 14 9.63 -3.38 -4.25
C VAL A 14 9.61 -1.94 -4.79
N ARG A 15 10.44 -1.62 -5.78
CA ARG A 15 10.44 -0.29 -6.44
C ARG A 15 9.11 0.04 -7.10
N LYS A 16 8.40 -0.94 -7.68
CA LYS A 16 7.06 -0.72 -8.22
C LYS A 16 6.06 -0.41 -7.11
N LEU A 17 6.07 -1.19 -6.02
CA LEU A 17 5.19 -0.97 -4.87
C LEU A 17 5.41 0.41 -4.24
N ARG A 18 6.67 0.82 -4.04
CA ARG A 18 7.01 2.17 -3.55
C ARG A 18 6.47 3.27 -4.47
N LYS A 19 6.66 3.16 -5.79
CA LYS A 19 6.09 4.12 -6.74
C LYS A 19 4.57 4.18 -6.72
N THR A 20 3.90 3.04 -6.52
CA THR A 20 2.44 3.00 -6.37
C THR A 20 2.02 3.73 -5.10
N TRP A 21 2.70 3.45 -3.98
CA TRP A 21 2.48 4.14 -2.71
C TRP A 21 2.67 5.66 -2.84
N ASP A 22 3.75 6.12 -3.47
CA ASP A 22 4.02 7.56 -3.68
C ASP A 22 2.85 8.24 -4.43
N ARG A 23 2.38 7.59 -5.51
CA ARG A 23 1.26 8.09 -6.32
C ARG A 23 -0.05 8.10 -5.54
N LEU A 24 -0.33 7.06 -4.77
CA LEU A 24 -1.55 7.01 -3.95
C LEU A 24 -1.49 8.07 -2.85
N ARG A 25 -0.34 8.28 -2.19
CA ARG A 25 -0.16 9.34 -1.20
C ARG A 25 -0.42 10.71 -1.79
N GLU A 26 0.12 11.00 -2.97
CA GLU A 26 -0.14 12.27 -3.67
C GLU A 26 -1.64 12.43 -4.02
N LYS A 27 -2.29 11.35 -4.49
CA LYS A 27 -3.74 11.35 -4.75
C LYS A 27 -4.56 11.59 -3.48
N SER A 28 -4.22 10.93 -2.37
CA SER A 28 -4.90 11.08 -1.07
C SER A 28 -4.85 12.51 -0.58
N LEU A 29 -3.71 13.20 -0.72
CA LEU A 29 -3.56 14.60 -0.33
C LEU A 29 -4.48 15.57 -1.09
N LYS A 30 -4.95 15.18 -2.29
CA LYS A 30 -5.89 15.97 -3.11
C LYS A 30 -7.36 15.71 -2.77
N LYS A 31 -7.66 14.68 -1.97
CA LYS A 31 -9.03 14.33 -1.55
C LYS A 31 -9.47 15.18 -0.35
N LYS A 32 -10.79 15.25 -0.16
CA LYS A 32 -11.42 15.86 1.03
C LYS A 32 -11.59 14.81 2.13
N ASN A 33 -11.74 15.28 3.37
CA ASN A 33 -12.09 14.42 4.50
C ASN A 33 -13.51 13.82 4.29
N PRO A 34 -13.78 12.61 4.78
CA PRO A 34 -12.92 11.73 5.60
C PRO A 34 -11.98 10.82 4.78
N ILE A 35 -12.19 10.69 3.46
CA ILE A 35 -11.41 9.82 2.56
C ILE A 35 -9.91 10.04 2.73
N ARG A 36 -9.51 11.31 2.76
CA ARG A 36 -8.11 11.70 2.90
C ARG A 36 -7.48 11.09 4.15
N GLU A 37 -8.12 11.22 5.31
CA GLU A 37 -7.57 10.73 6.58
C GLU A 37 -7.48 9.21 6.59
N MET A 38 -8.57 8.52 6.20
CA MET A 38 -8.59 7.06 6.13
C MET A 38 -7.53 6.50 5.16
N ALA A 39 -7.35 7.14 4.01
CA ALA A 39 -6.37 6.72 3.03
C ALA A 39 -4.94 6.97 3.52
N LEU A 40 -4.67 8.11 4.17
CA LEU A 40 -3.34 8.43 4.70
C LEU A 40 -2.96 7.50 5.86
N GLU A 41 -3.87 7.21 6.78
CA GLU A 41 -3.64 6.28 7.89
C GLU A 41 -3.24 4.89 7.39
N ARG A 42 -3.98 4.36 6.40
CA ARG A 42 -3.63 3.09 5.75
C ARG A 42 -2.29 3.16 5.03
N LEU A 43 -1.99 4.26 4.33
CA LEU A 43 -0.72 4.43 3.65
C LEU A 43 0.47 4.50 4.63
N ASP A 44 0.31 5.09 5.81
CA ASP A 44 1.37 5.12 6.83
C ASP A 44 1.66 3.70 7.35
N ALA A 45 0.64 2.84 7.51
CA ALA A 45 0.86 1.44 7.84
C ALA A 45 1.61 0.68 6.73
N ILE A 46 1.23 0.90 5.46
CA ILE A 46 1.91 0.31 4.30
C ILE A 46 3.38 0.77 4.21
N GLU A 47 3.66 2.03 4.59
CA GLU A 47 5.02 2.57 4.59
C GLU A 47 5.96 1.73 5.47
N ASN A 48 5.49 1.29 6.64
CA ASN A 48 6.29 0.45 7.53
C ASN A 48 6.66 -0.88 6.86
N HIS A 49 5.71 -1.54 6.19
CA HIS A 49 5.97 -2.76 5.44
C HIS A 49 6.93 -2.55 4.26
N LEU A 50 6.80 -1.43 3.54
CA LEU A 50 7.73 -1.07 2.46
C LEU A 50 9.16 -0.86 2.98
N ARG A 51 9.32 -0.13 4.09
CA ARG A 51 10.63 0.04 4.75
C ARG A 51 11.22 -1.31 5.18
N MET A 52 10.42 -2.21 5.74
CA MET A 52 10.88 -3.58 6.04
C MET A 52 11.40 -4.31 4.80
N LEU A 53 10.69 -4.23 3.67
CA LEU A 53 11.11 -4.87 2.42
C LEU A 53 12.37 -4.25 1.81
N GLU A 54 12.60 -2.96 2.04
CA GLU A 54 13.73 -2.21 1.48
C GLU A 54 15.00 -2.34 2.35
N GLU A 55 14.85 -2.29 3.66
CA GLU A 55 15.97 -2.13 4.60
C GLU A 55 16.35 -3.44 5.31
N GLN A 56 15.38 -4.33 5.55
CA GLN A 56 15.63 -5.52 6.37
C GLN A 56 16.06 -6.75 5.55
N LYS A 57 16.92 -7.56 6.16
CA LYS A 57 17.30 -8.89 5.62
C LYS A 57 16.19 -9.90 5.92
N LEU A 58 15.17 -9.90 5.08
CA LEU A 58 14.05 -10.84 5.18
C LEU A 58 14.32 -12.17 4.47
N SER A 59 13.73 -13.25 4.98
CA SER A 59 13.70 -14.56 4.31
C SER A 59 12.93 -14.49 2.98
N LYS A 60 13.11 -15.47 2.09
CA LYS A 60 12.37 -15.50 0.82
C LYS A 60 10.85 -15.58 1.03
N ILE A 61 10.42 -16.29 2.08
CA ILE A 61 9.01 -16.49 2.40
C ILE A 61 8.42 -15.18 2.93
N ASP A 62 9.10 -14.54 3.89
CA ASP A 62 8.64 -13.26 4.44
C ASP A 62 8.58 -12.16 3.39
N ARG A 63 9.59 -12.10 2.51
CA ARG A 63 9.57 -11.19 1.35
C ARG A 63 8.33 -11.40 0.48
N ALA A 64 8.01 -12.65 0.16
CA ALA A 64 6.85 -12.97 -0.66
C ALA A 64 5.56 -12.56 0.04
N ARG A 65 5.39 -12.95 1.32
CA ARG A 65 4.24 -12.65 2.15
C ARG A 65 4.01 -11.13 2.30
N ILE A 66 4.99 -10.40 2.82
CA ILE A 66 4.89 -8.96 3.06
C ILE A 66 4.69 -8.20 1.74
N SER A 67 5.39 -8.59 0.67
CA SER A 67 5.16 -7.95 -0.64
C SER A 67 3.78 -8.19 -1.22
N LYS A 68 3.09 -9.26 -0.79
CA LYS A 68 1.72 -9.57 -1.21
C LYS A 68 0.71 -8.82 -0.36
N GLU A 69 0.94 -8.73 0.94
CA GLU A 69 0.17 -7.87 1.86
C GLU A 69 0.18 -6.42 1.37
N VAL A 70 1.37 -5.85 1.14
CA VAL A 70 1.52 -4.48 0.59
C VAL A 70 0.77 -4.29 -0.73
N GLU A 71 0.77 -5.30 -1.61
CA GLU A 71 0.06 -5.21 -2.90
C GLU A 71 -1.46 -5.17 -2.70
N ILE A 72 -1.99 -5.97 -1.77
CA ILE A 72 -3.42 -5.99 -1.43
C ILE A 72 -3.82 -4.66 -0.78
N ASP A 73 -3.07 -4.22 0.24
CA ASP A 73 -3.36 -2.99 0.98
C ASP A 73 -3.34 -1.75 0.06
N LEU A 74 -2.41 -1.69 -0.89
CA LEU A 74 -2.35 -0.61 -1.88
C LEU A 74 -3.57 -0.62 -2.82
N GLU A 75 -4.06 -1.80 -3.22
CA GLU A 75 -5.25 -1.89 -4.06
C GLU A 75 -6.51 -1.51 -3.28
N GLU A 76 -6.60 -1.85 -2.00
CA GLU A 76 -7.68 -1.39 -1.13
C GLU A 76 -7.69 0.14 -0.97
N VAL A 77 -6.52 0.75 -0.76
CA VAL A 77 -6.41 2.22 -0.70
C VAL A 77 -6.80 2.84 -2.03
N LYS A 78 -6.40 2.24 -3.15
CA LYS A 78 -6.80 2.71 -4.48
C LYS A 78 -8.31 2.66 -4.66
N ALA A 79 -8.96 1.55 -4.29
CA ALA A 79 -10.42 1.43 -4.33
C ALA A 79 -11.08 2.49 -3.45
N LEU A 80 -10.60 2.69 -2.22
CA LEU A 80 -11.09 3.74 -1.31
C LEU A 80 -11.01 5.14 -1.93
N LEU A 81 -9.93 5.44 -2.66
CA LEU A 81 -9.76 6.74 -3.34
C LEU A 81 -10.63 6.91 -4.59
N GLU A 82 -11.13 5.81 -5.15
CA GLU A 82 -12.03 5.79 -6.31
C GLU A 82 -13.51 5.87 -5.90
N MET A 83 -13.85 5.59 -4.64
CA MET A 83 -15.21 5.74 -4.09
C MET A 83 -15.68 7.20 -4.08
N GLU A 84 -16.98 7.40 -4.31
CA GLU A 84 -17.60 8.72 -4.17
C GLU A 84 -17.86 9.04 -2.68
N PRO A 85 -17.85 10.33 -2.28
CA PRO A 85 -18.07 10.72 -0.88
C PRO A 85 -19.41 10.24 -0.29
N GLU A 86 -20.39 10.00 -1.16
CA GLU A 86 -21.74 9.54 -0.82
C GLU A 86 -21.77 8.06 -0.41
N ASP A 87 -20.88 7.23 -0.96
CA ASP A 87 -20.78 5.80 -0.65
C ASP A 87 -20.21 5.53 0.75
N ILE A 88 -19.51 6.50 1.33
CA ILE A 88 -18.82 6.38 2.62
C ILE A 88 -19.76 6.59 3.80
N ARG A 89 -20.91 7.24 3.56
CA ARG A 89 -21.98 7.38 4.55
C ARG A 89 -22.78 6.09 4.74
N HIS A 90 -22.49 5.05 3.95
CA HIS A 90 -23.15 3.75 4.10
C HIS A 90 -22.72 3.07 5.41
N PRO A 91 -23.66 2.51 6.22
CA PRO A 91 -23.39 1.90 7.53
C PRO A 91 -22.37 0.74 7.55
N ALA A 92 -21.92 0.28 6.38
CA ALA A 92 -20.87 -0.74 6.23
C ALA A 92 -19.45 -0.21 6.55
N TYR A 93 -19.25 1.11 6.50
CA TYR A 93 -17.93 1.75 6.72
C TYR A 93 -17.90 2.68 7.95
N THR A 94 -19.04 2.87 8.63
CA THR A 94 -19.20 3.73 9.83
C THR A 94 -19.30 2.94 11.15
N GLN A 95 -18.75 1.73 11.22
CA GLN A 95 -18.64 1.00 12.49
C GLN A 95 -17.19 0.82 12.92
N LYS A 96 -16.78 1.65 13.89
CA LYS A 96 -16.47 1.22 15.26
C LYS A 96 -16.35 2.46 16.15
N ALA A 97 -17.29 2.59 17.08
CA ALA A 97 -17.09 3.32 18.33
C ALA A 97 -16.16 2.50 19.25
#